data_AF-A0A957NQ83-F1
#
_entry.id   AF-A0A957NQ83-F1
#
_cell.length_a   1.000
_cell.length_b   1.000
_cell.length_c   1.000
_cell.angle_alpha   90.00
_cell.angle_beta   90.00
_cell.angle_gamma   90.00
#
_symmetry.space_group_name_H-M   'P 1'
#
loop_
_entity.id
_entity.type
_entity.pdbx_description
1 polymer ?
#
loop_
_entity_poly.entity_id
_entity_poly.type
_entity_poly.pdbx_seq_one_letter_code
_entity_poly.pdbx_strand_id
1 'polypeptide(L)' 'MRVVLVNPKFRLPIDTRTTPHLGLAYLAAVSEKRGDEVIIYDCDVEKKPITEFVQEYRPHVVGITANTPQVKQAWRT' A
#
# COMPACT_ATOMS: atom_id res chain seq x y z
N MET A 1 6.09 -13.47 8.49
CA MET A 1 5.48 -13.68 7.15
C MET A 1 5.90 -12.55 6.23
N ARG A 2 5.92 -12.75 4.91
CA ARG A 2 5.99 -11.64 3.92
C ARG A 2 4.64 -10.96 3.73
N VAL A 3 4.55 -9.66 3.96
CA VAL A 3 3.32 -8.85 3.88
C VAL A 3 3.56 -7.65 2.98
N VAL A 4 2.59 -7.33 2.12
CA VAL A 4 2.57 -6.08 1.37
C VAL A 4 1.38 -5.26 1.80
N LEU A 5 1.64 -4.00 2.16
CA LEU A 5 0.61 -3.00 2.45
C LEU A 5 0.59 -1.96 1.34
N VAL A 6 -0.54 -1.80 0.67
CA VAL A 6 -0.66 -1.01 -0.55
C VAL A 6 -1.41 0.28 -0.26
N ASN A 7 -0.84 1.41 -0.69
CA ASN A 7 -1.54 2.68 -0.85
C ASN A 7 -1.95 2.86 -2.32
N PRO A 8 -3.24 2.71 -2.66
CA PRO A 8 -3.73 2.99 -4.01
C PRO A 8 -3.51 4.43 -4.42
N LYS A 9 -3.35 4.65 -5.72
CA LYS A 9 -3.12 5.98 -6.28
C LYS A 9 -4.19 6.98 -5.84
N PHE A 10 -3.79 8.07 -5.20
CA PHE A 10 -4.74 9.10 -4.79
C PHE A 10 -5.03 10.05 -5.95
N ARG A 11 -6.25 10.02 -6.49
CA ARG A 11 -6.69 10.95 -7.55
C ARG A 11 -8.04 11.52 -7.21
N LEU A 12 -8.07 12.81 -6.87
CA LEU A 12 -9.29 13.60 -6.71
C LEU A 12 -9.22 14.84 -7.62
N PRO A 13 -10.36 15.39 -8.07
CA PRO A 13 -10.41 16.61 -8.88
C PRO A 13 -10.24 17.88 -8.03
N ILE A 14 -9.33 17.84 -7.06
CA ILE A 14 -8.96 18.94 -6.17
C ILE A 14 -7.46 18.90 -5.93
N ASP A 15 -6.88 20.02 -5.49
CA ASP A 15 -5.47 20.02 -5.11
C ASP A 15 -5.27 19.17 -3.84
N THR A 16 -4.38 18.19 -3.92
CA THR A 16 -4.12 17.23 -2.85
C THR A 16 -2.63 17.15 -2.62
N ARG A 17 -2.21 17.25 -1.37
CA ARG A 17 -0.83 16.95 -1.01
C ARG A 17 -0.69 15.46 -0.75
N THR A 18 0.29 14.84 -1.40
CA THR A 18 0.72 13.49 -1.04
C THR A 18 1.42 13.57 0.31
N THR A 19 0.88 12.87 1.30
CA THR A 19 1.49 12.72 2.63
C THR A 19 1.72 11.25 2.94
N PRO A 20 2.76 10.89 3.70
CA PRO A 20 2.97 9.51 4.14
C PRO A 20 1.73 8.93 4.82
N HIS A 21 1.34 7.72 4.43
CA HIS A 21 0.13 7.08 4.94
C HIS A 21 0.37 6.50 6.35
N LEU A 22 0.23 7.32 7.39
CA LEU A 22 0.55 6.96 8.79
C LEU A 22 -0.14 5.67 9.27
N GLY A 23 -1.37 5.40 8.84
CA GLY A 23 -2.05 4.14 9.16
C GLY A 23 -1.33 2.90 8.63
N LEU A 24 -0.76 2.97 7.41
CA LEU A 24 0.03 1.87 6.84
C LEU A 24 1.38 1.77 7.54
N ALA A 25 2.02 2.91 7.85
CA ALA A 25 3.27 2.94 8.62
C ALA A 25 3.10 2.29 10.00
N TYR A 26 1.97 2.55 10.68
CA TYR A 26 1.66 1.92 11.97
C TYR A 26 1.48 0.40 11.83
N LEU A 27 0.69 -0.05 10.84
CA LEU A 27 0.48 -1.47 10.60
C LEU A 27 1.80 -2.18 10.23
N ALA A 28 2.64 -1.55 9.42
CA ALA A 28 3.97 -2.06 9.10
C ALA A 28 4.82 -2.21 10.36
N ALA A 29 4.94 -1.16 11.18
CA ALA A 29 5.74 -1.20 12.39
C ALA A 29 5.28 -2.29 13.39
N VAL A 30 3.97 -2.49 13.55
CA VAL A 30 3.43 -3.54 14.43
C VAL A 30 3.68 -4.94 13.84
N SER A 31 3.57 -5.10 12.52
CA SER A 31 3.84 -6.37 11.83
C SER A 31 5.34 -6.71 11.86
N GLU A 32 6.23 -5.74 11.64
CA GLU A 32 7.67 -5.89 11.84
C GLU A 32 7.99 -6.32 13.28
N LYS A 33 7.39 -5.66 14.28
CA LYS A 33 7.55 -6.02 15.70
C LYS A 33 7.09 -7.46 16.01
N ARG A 34 6.11 -8.00 15.28
CA ARG A 34 5.67 -9.40 15.39
C ARG A 34 6.70 -10.37 14.78
N GLY A 35 7.59 -9.90 13.91
CA GLY A 35 8.57 -10.71 13.18
C GLY A 35 8.21 -10.95 11.71
N ASP A 36 7.39 -10.09 11.10
CA ASP A 36 7.11 -10.15 9.66
C ASP A 36 8.11 -9.35 8.82
N GLU A 37 8.31 -9.80 7.59
CA GLU A 37 8.89 -9.00 6.53
C GLU A 37 7.75 -8.20 5.89
N VAL A 38 7.72 -6.89 6.11
CA VAL A 38 6.66 -6.02 5.59
C VAL A 38 7.23 -4.99 4.64
N ILE A 39 6.55 -4.79 3.51
CA ILE A 39 6.81 -3.69 2.59
C ILE A 39 5.53 -2.86 2.43
N ILE A 40 5.68 -1.53 2.49
CA ILE A 40 4.65 -0.60 2.04
C ILE A 40 4.92 -0.32 0.56
N TYR A 41 3.94 -0.60 -0.29
CA TYR A 41 3.96 -0.28 -1.71
C TYR A 41 3.03 0.91 -1.96
N ASP A 42 3.58 2.06 -2.36
CA ASP A 42 2.80 3.27 -2.59
C ASP A 42 2.68 3.57 -4.09
N CYS A 43 1.46 3.50 -4.64
CA CYS A 43 1.20 3.71 -6.06
C CYS A 43 1.45 5.16 -6.55
N ASP A 44 1.69 6.11 -5.65
CA ASP A 44 2.09 7.48 -5.99
C ASP A 44 3.62 7.66 -6.03
N VAL A 45 4.39 6.73 -5.44
CA VAL A 45 5.87 6.79 -5.37
C VAL A 45 6.52 5.72 -6.25
N GLU A 46 6.01 4.50 -6.19
CA GLU A 46 6.59 3.34 -6.85
C GLU A 46 6.39 3.37 -8.36
N LYS A 47 7.44 3.01 -9.09
CA LYS A 47 7.44 3.00 -10.56
C LYS A 47 7.14 1.63 -11.15
N LYS A 48 7.57 0.56 -10.47
CA LYS A 48 7.33 -0.81 -10.92
C LYS A 48 5.84 -1.14 -10.76
N PRO A 49 5.13 -1.67 -11.75
CA PRO A 49 3.72 -2.06 -11.59
C PRO A 49 3.50 -3.04 -10.43
N ILE A 50 2.38 -2.86 -9.70
CA ILE A 50 2.09 -3.69 -8.52
C ILE A 50 1.99 -5.18 -8.85
N THR A 51 1.48 -5.53 -10.02
CA THR A 51 1.38 -6.91 -10.50
C THR A 51 2.75 -7.58 -10.62
N GLU A 52 3.74 -6.86 -11.15
CA GLU A 52 5.11 -7.34 -11.27
C GLU A 52 5.77 -7.44 -9.89
N PHE A 53 5.61 -6.41 -9.07
CA PHE A 53 6.14 -6.40 -7.70
C PHE A 53 5.61 -7.57 -6.86
N VAL A 54 4.31 -7.86 -6.90
CA VAL A 54 3.70 -8.97 -6.14
C VAL A 54 4.21 -10.32 -6.63
N GLN A 55 4.41 -10.50 -7.94
CA GLN A 55 4.95 -11.74 -8.51
C GLN A 55 6.41 -11.97 -8.08
N GLU A 56 7.23 -10.92 -8.02
CA GLU A 56 8.62 -11.02 -7.58
C GLU A 56 8.73 -11.21 -6.07
N TYR A 57 8.02 -10.39 -5.28
CA TYR A 57 8.11 -10.39 -3.83
C TYR A 57 7.44 -11.63 -3.21
N ARG A 58 6.41 -12.18 -3.88
CA ARG A 58 5.64 -13.36 -3.45
C ARG A 58 5.12 -13.24 -2.00
N PRO A 59 4.34 -12.19 -1.68
CA PRO A 59 3.81 -12.01 -0.33
C PRO A 59 2.82 -13.12 0.04
N HIS A 60 2.70 -13.39 1.33
CA HIS A 60 1.68 -14.28 1.87
C HIS A 60 0.36 -13.53 2.09
N VAL A 61 0.43 -12.22 2.33
CA VAL A 61 -0.72 -11.34 2.56
C VAL A 61 -0.51 -10.03 1.81
N VAL A 62 -1.56 -9.58 1.12
CA VAL A 62 -1.65 -8.25 0.53
C VAL A 62 -2.80 -7.51 1.20
N GLY A 63 -2.50 -6.39 1.83
CA GLY A 63 -3.50 -5.48 2.39
C GLY A 63 -3.55 -4.20 1.55
N ILE A 64 -4.73 -3.80 1.09
CA ILE A 64 -4.92 -2.56 0.33
C ILE A 64 -5.71 -1.59 1.20
N THR A 65 -5.15 -0.40 1.49
CA THR A 65 -5.91 0.63 2.19
C THR A 65 -7.03 1.16 1.31
N ALA A 66 -8.20 1.37 1.90
CA ALA A 66 -9.39 1.86 1.20
C ALA A 66 -10.11 2.87 2.09
N ASN A 67 -9.59 4.10 2.15
CA ASN A 67 -10.37 5.18 2.76
C ASN A 67 -11.54 5.59 1.85
N THR A 68 -12.49 6.33 2.41
CA THR A 68 -13.72 6.74 1.70
C THR A 68 -13.47 7.32 0.29
N PRO A 69 -12.53 8.27 0.08
CA PRO A 69 -12.26 8.78 -1.27
C PRO A 69 -11.48 7.82 -2.19
N GLN A 70 -10.73 6.85 -1.66
CA GLN A 70 -9.91 5.91 -2.44
C GLN A 70 -10.62 4.59 -2.76
N VAL A 71 -11.84 4.34 -2.29
CA VAL A 71 -12.50 3.02 -2.43
C VAL A 71 -12.54 2.51 -3.88
N LYS A 72 -12.77 3.39 -4.85
CA LYS A 72 -12.81 3.02 -6.28
C LYS A 72 -11.42 2.72 -6.83
N GLN A 73 -10.39 3.40 -6.34
CA GLN A 73 -9.00 3.21 -6.71
C GLN A 73 -8.47 1.90 -6.12
N ALA A 74 -8.81 1.62 -4.86
CA ALA A 74 -8.52 0.34 -4.20
C ALA A 74 -9.09 -0.86 -4.99
N TRP A 75 -10.33 -0.76 -5.48
CA TRP A 75 -10.95 -1.82 -6.30
C TRP A 75 -10.28 -2.05 -7.66
N ARG A 76 -9.55 -1.07 -8.17
CA ARG A 76 -8.87 -1.11 -9.48
C ARG A 76 -7.38 -1.38 -9.38
N THR A 77 -6.86 -1.48 -8.15
CA THR A 77 -5.45 -1.75 -7.86
C THR A 77 -5.18 -3.24 -8.02
#